data_AF-A0A7X7QI87-F1
#
_entry.id   AF-A0A7X7QI87-F1
#
_cell.length_a   1.000
_cell.length_b   1.000
_cell.length_c   1.000
_cell.angle_alpha   90.00
_cell.angle_beta   90.00
_cell.angle_gamma   90.00
#
_symmetry.space_group_name_H-M   'P 1'
#
loop_
_entity.id
_entity.type
_entity.pdbx_description
1 polymer ?
#
loop_
_entity_poly.entity_id
_entity_poly.type
_entity_poly.pdbx_seq_one_letter_code
_entity_poly.pdbx_strand_id
1 'polypeptide(L)'
;ELRTVDTLVDGDLLMWSALVEPYKATAQATTTKETHLAKIKADKLRALCEEDPMLGYRLMTQVAKMLANRLEGARVQLAVV
;
A
#
# COMPACT_ATOMS: atom_id res chain seq x y z
N GLU A 1 10.82 2.72 -19.05
CA GLU A 1 9.78 1.72 -19.40
C GLU A 1 9.01 1.38 -18.12
N LEU A 2 7.67 1.38 -18.14
CA LEU A 2 6.88 1.01 -16.96
C LEU A 2 6.71 -0.52 -16.95
N ARG A 3 7.13 -1.17 -15.86
CA ARG A 3 6.95 -2.61 -15.67
C ARG A 3 5.91 -2.85 -14.58
N THR A 4 5.00 -3.80 -14.82
CA THR A 4 4.07 -4.26 -13.79
C THR A 4 4.85 -4.97 -12.69
N VAL A 5 4.80 -4.41 -11.48
CA VAL A 5 5.48 -4.96 -10.29
C VAL A 5 4.54 -5.73 -9.38
N ASP A 6 3.23 -5.52 -9.49
CA ASP A 6 2.20 -6.18 -8.69
C ASP A 6 0.83 -6.09 -9.39
N THR A 7 -0.12 -6.95 -9.01
CA THR A 7 -1.52 -6.88 -9.44
C THR A 7 -2.42 -7.01 -8.23
N LEU A 8 -3.30 -6.02 -8.03
CA LEU A 8 -4.14 -5.93 -6.85
C LEU A 8 -5.57 -6.41 -7.12
N VAL A 9 -6.19 -6.94 -6.08
CA VAL A 9 -7.59 -7.39 -6.07
C VAL A 9 -8.39 -6.65 -5.00
N ASP A 10 -9.69 -6.95 -4.95
CA ASP A 10 -10.61 -6.33 -4.00
C ASP A 10 -10.14 -6.60 -2.56
N GLY A 11 -10.07 -5.56 -1.73
CA GLY A 11 -9.57 -5.62 -0.35
C GLY A 11 -8.09 -5.28 -0.20
N ASP A 12 -7.32 -5.20 -1.28
CA ASP A 12 -5.91 -4.82 -1.21
C ASP A 12 -5.72 -3.33 -0.92
N LEU A 13 -4.72 -3.03 -0.07
CA LEU A 13 -4.31 -1.67 0.23
C LEU A 13 -3.31 -1.17 -0.79
N LEU A 14 -3.54 -0.01 -1.40
CA LEU A 14 -2.57 0.69 -2.25
C LEU A 14 -2.05 1.98 -1.59
N MET A 15 -0.98 2.54 -2.15
CA MET A 15 -0.41 3.84 -1.75
C MET A 15 0.02 3.94 -0.27
N TRP A 16 0.57 2.84 0.28
CA TRP A 16 1.11 2.82 1.65
C TRP A 16 2.20 3.86 1.91
N SER A 17 2.93 4.29 0.89
CA SER A 17 3.96 5.33 1.00
C SER A 17 3.39 6.66 1.51
N ALA A 18 2.08 6.86 1.47
CA ALA A 18 1.44 8.01 2.08
C ALA A 18 1.53 8.04 3.62
N LEU A 19 1.87 6.92 4.26
CA LEU A 19 1.99 6.78 5.72
C LEU A 19 3.44 6.79 6.22
N VAL A 20 4.42 6.67 5.33
CA VAL A 20 5.85 6.56 5.70
C VAL A 20 6.65 7.64 4.99
N GLU A 21 7.51 8.34 5.72
CA GLU A 21 8.39 9.34 5.13
C GLU A 21 9.25 8.71 4.01
N PRO A 22 9.45 9.42 2.87
CA PRO A 22 9.20 10.84 2.64
C PRO A 22 7.82 11.17 2.02
N TYR A 23 6.81 10.31 2.20
CA TYR A 23 5.46 10.49 1.65
C TYR A 23 5.38 10.57 0.12
N LYS A 24 6.34 9.92 -0.56
CA LYS A 24 6.42 9.89 -2.02
C LYS A 24 5.96 8.54 -2.54
N ALA A 25 5.08 8.56 -3.54
CA ALA A 25 4.65 7.35 -4.22
C ALA A 25 5.85 6.69 -4.92
N THR A 26 6.04 5.40 -4.66
CA THR A 26 7.12 4.60 -5.27
C THR A 26 6.66 3.87 -6.53
N ALA A 27 5.35 3.84 -6.79
CA ALA A 27 4.74 3.21 -7.95
C ALA A 27 3.50 3.99 -8.39
N GLN A 28 3.10 3.77 -9.64
CA GLN A 28 1.82 4.21 -10.18
C GLN A 28 0.94 2.99 -10.43
N ALA A 29 -0.38 3.18 -10.45
CA ALA A 29 -1.35 2.12 -10.68
C ALA A 29 -2.32 2.54 -11.79
N THR A 30 -2.71 1.58 -12.62
CA THR A 30 -3.77 1.72 -13.62
C THR A 30 -4.82 0.65 -13.38
N THR A 31 -6.08 0.97 -13.67
CA THR A 31 -7.19 0.03 -13.53
C THR A 31 -7.36 -0.76 -14.82
N THR A 32 -7.44 -2.09 -14.73
CA THR A 32 -7.71 -2.98 -15.87
C THR A 32 -9.19 -3.31 -16.06
N LYS A 33 -10.01 -2.98 -15.05
CA LYS A 33 -11.47 -3.17 -15.00
C LYS A 33 -12.12 -2.03 -14.21
N GLU A 34 -13.45 -1.91 -14.27
CA GLU A 34 -14.20 -1.00 -13.40
C GLU A 34 -13.84 -1.25 -11.92
N THR A 35 -13.43 -0.19 -11.22
CA THR A 35 -12.79 -0.28 -9.90
C THR A 35 -13.30 0.85 -9.01
N HIS A 36 -13.67 0.51 -7.79
CA HIS A 36 -14.10 1.45 -6.76
C HIS A 36 -13.08 1.46 -5.62
N LEU A 37 -12.73 2.66 -5.14
CA LEU A 37 -11.74 2.83 -4.08
C LEU A 37 -12.32 3.61 -2.91
N ALA A 38 -12.14 3.07 -1.69
CA ALA A 38 -12.25 3.84 -0.47
C ALA A 38 -10.99 4.71 -0.33
N LYS A 39 -11.15 6.03 -0.38
CA LYS A 39 -10.04 6.99 -0.35
C LYS A 39 -9.99 7.72 0.97
N ILE A 40 -8.83 7.70 1.62
CA ILE A 40 -8.58 8.44 2.85
C ILE A 40 -7.52 9.49 2.58
N LYS A 41 -7.73 10.73 3.06
CA LYS A 41 -6.75 11.80 2.95
C LYS A 41 -5.55 11.50 3.86
N ALA A 42 -4.36 11.44 3.29
CA ALA A 42 -3.17 10.96 3.98
C ALA A 42 -2.72 11.86 5.14
N ASP A 43 -2.82 13.18 4.98
CA ASP A 43 -2.55 14.16 6.03
C ASP A 43 -3.45 13.94 7.25
N LYS A 44 -4.76 13.74 7.03
CA LYS A 44 -5.71 13.45 8.10
C LYS A 44 -5.46 12.09 8.75
N LEU A 45 -5.13 11.07 7.95
CA LEU A 45 -4.86 9.73 8.47
C LEU A 45 -3.60 9.72 9.35
N ARG A 46 -2.55 10.43 8.95
CA ARG A 46 -1.34 10.59 9.78
C ARG A 46 -1.64 11.35 11.07
N ALA A 47 -2.36 12.48 10.98
CA ALA A 47 -2.77 13.21 12.18
C ALA A 47 -3.57 12.32 13.15
N LEU A 48 -4.48 11.49 12.64
CA LEU A 48 -5.23 10.53 13.44
C LEU A 48 -4.35 9.46 14.10
N CYS A 49 -3.29 8.99 13.42
CA CYS A 49 -2.33 8.06 14.01
C CYS A 49 -1.52 8.70 15.16
N GLU A 50 -1.22 9.99 15.08
CA GLU A 50 -0.55 10.73 16.15
C GLU A 50 -1.50 10.99 17.33
N GLU A 51 -2.76 11.32 17.05
CA GLU A 51 -3.80 11.54 18.05
C GLU A 51 -4.21 10.25 18.78
N ASP A 52 -4.29 9.12 18.05
CA ASP A 52 -4.55 7.78 18.58
C ASP A 52 -3.45 6.80 18.16
N PRO A 53 -2.41 6.63 19.00
CA PRO A 53 -1.32 5.70 18.72
C PRO A 53 -1.74 4.23 18.66
N MET A 54 -2.83 3.83 19.31
CA MET A 54 -3.33 2.45 19.24
C MET A 54 -3.93 2.17 17.85
N LEU A 55 -4.69 3.14 17.32
CA LEU A 55 -5.14 3.11 15.93
C LEU A 55 -3.94 3.08 14.99
N GLY A 56 -2.95 3.96 15.20
CA GLY A 56 -1.72 4.02 14.41
C GLY A 56 -0.98 2.67 14.38
N TYR A 57 -0.78 2.05 15.55
CA TYR A 57 -0.16 0.74 15.67
C TYR A 57 -0.91 -0.34 14.89
N ARG A 58 -2.24 -0.39 15.03
CA ARG A 58 -3.08 -1.38 14.31
C ARG A 58 -3.03 -1.16 12.80
N LEU A 59 -3.12 0.09 12.34
CA LEU A 59 -3.04 0.43 10.93
C LEU A 59 -1.68 0.03 10.35
N MET A 60 -0.59 0.44 11.00
CA MET A 60 0.77 0.14 10.55
C MET A 60 1.06 -1.36 10.57
N THR A 61 0.48 -2.11 11.50
CA THR A 61 0.55 -3.59 11.49
C THR A 61 -0.07 -4.18 10.23
N GLN A 62 -1.22 -3.65 9.77
CA GLN A 62 -1.84 -4.12 8.51
C GLN A 62 -1.02 -3.71 7.28
N VAL A 63 -0.46 -2.50 7.28
CA VAL A 63 0.45 -2.05 6.22
C VAL A 63 1.68 -2.95 6.12
N ALA A 64 2.32 -3.27 7.26
CA ALA A 64 3.49 -4.14 7.29
C ALA A 64 3.17 -5.56 6.78
N LYS A 65 2.01 -6.12 7.16
CA LYS A 65 1.55 -7.42 6.64
C LYS A 65 1.36 -7.40 5.13
N MET A 66 0.73 -6.35 4.59
CA MET A 66 0.56 -6.18 3.15
C MET A 66 1.92 -6.10 2.44
N LEU A 67 2.87 -5.33 2.98
CA LEU A 67 4.22 -5.23 2.42
C LEU A 67 4.97 -6.56 2.40
N ALA A 68 4.86 -7.34 3.49
CA ALA A 68 5.43 -8.68 3.55
C ALA A 68 4.84 -9.59 2.47
N ASN A 69 3.51 -9.60 2.30
CA ASN A 69 2.84 -10.39 1.26
C ASN A 69 3.32 -9.98 -0.15
N ARG A 70 3.46 -8.68 -0.42
CA ARG A 70 3.98 -8.19 -1.71
C ARG A 70 5.43 -8.58 -1.94
N LEU A 71 6.27 -8.52 -0.91
CA LEU A 71 7.67 -8.91 -1.01
C LEU A 71 7.82 -10.40 -1.36
N GLU A 72 7.01 -11.26 -0.74
CA GLU A 72 6.98 -12.68 -1.09
C GLU A 72 6.49 -12.91 -2.53
N GLY A 73 5.45 -12.20 -2.97
CA GLY A 73 5.01 -12.24 -4.37
C GLY A 73 6.11 -11.80 -5.35
N ALA A 74 6.80 -10.70 -5.05
CA ALA A 74 7.91 -10.20 -5.86
C ALA A 74 9.09 -11.19 -5.90
N ARG A 75 9.42 -11.86 -4.79
CA ARG A 75 10.44 -12.92 -4.75
C ARG A 75 10.10 -14.08 -5.68
N VAL A 76 8.84 -14.53 -5.66
CA VAL A 76 8.38 -15.59 -6.58
C VAL A 76 8.51 -15.14 -8.03
N GLN A 77 8.11 -13.91 -8.37
CA GLN A 77 8.25 -13.40 -9.73
C GLN A 77 9.71 -13.29 -10.20
N LEU A 78 10.63 -12.93 -9.30
CA LEU A 78 12.06 -12.83 -9.63
C LEU A 78 12.73 -14.20 -9.75
N ALA A 79 12.28 -15.21 -9.01
CA ALA A 79 12.81 -16.58 -9.09
C ALA A 79 12.40 -17.32 -10.38
N VAL A 80 11.40 -16.80 -11.10
CA VAL A 80 10.88 -17.35 -12.37
C VAL A 80 11.55 -16.69 -13.59
N VAL A 81 12.49 -15.75 -13.37
CA VAL A 81 13.30 -15.11 -14.42
C VAL A 81 14.62 -15.83 -14.62
#